data_AF-A0A1M5XN14-F1
#
_entry.id   AF-A0A1M5XN14-F1
#
_cell.length_a   1.000
_cell.length_b   1.000
_cell.length_c   1.000
_cell.angle_alpha   90.00
_cell.angle_beta   90.00
_cell.angle_gamma   90.00
#
_symmetry.space_group_name_H-M   'P 1'
#
loop_
_entity.id
_entity.type
_entity.pdbx_description
1 polymer ?
#
loop_
_entity_poly.entity_id
_entity_poly.type
_entity_poly.pdbx_seq_one_letter_code
_entity_poly.pdbx_strand_id
1 'polypeptide(L)'
;MENSQYYNIDKFLELIDINIDMETSPELIAKVLKEDMLLFDFQPARNLLAESLEKPVSLKPMFEKTREAIVTKQPAICEFLKEAIEAGLISEVKEEKSKNVILKSIHHSYILDILSLEIVKNIDFVVDIQEYLLKQRSKFGIRTNFIDALEDLKKLYRGSMFEPTKIVGMDMVYRSRAAVREKGVINEKEIKAQQDGLKLNILEASVTDDKKGFSDNALVGAVLSQIAPDTVSLSEDENKVMLFHLSRKWVSLYETWNLAFITGNLEHLQLLYPKLLIPSVIGAEQDEYLITRSAALWLSTLFHQFAALNRRENAPVPNKAELAKLWGKINLKYAEELAKEAGKELNDFKEALNISMGDIMETMKHSISSVPLSKEESQRLAEIYT
;
A
#
# COMPACT_ATOMS: atom_id res chain seq x y z
N MET A 1 10.22 -28.94 2.98
CA MET A 1 10.41 -27.48 2.80
C MET A 1 9.26 -26.71 3.44
N GLU A 2 8.00 -27.07 3.20
CA GLU A 2 6.80 -26.44 3.83
C GLU A 2 6.89 -26.28 5.37
N ASN A 3 7.24 -27.34 6.10
CA ASN A 3 7.38 -27.29 7.57
C ASN A 3 8.44 -26.27 8.05
N SER A 4 9.45 -25.97 7.22
CA SER A 4 10.49 -24.99 7.57
C SER A 4 10.06 -23.54 7.31
N GLN A 5 9.11 -23.31 6.39
CA GLN A 5 8.62 -21.96 6.09
C GLN A 5 7.67 -21.48 7.18
N TYR A 6 6.74 -22.36 7.60
CA TYR A 6 5.89 -22.11 8.75
C TYR A 6 6.69 -21.84 10.02
N TYR A 7 7.80 -22.57 10.22
CA TYR A 7 8.69 -22.36 11.37
C TYR A 7 9.22 -20.92 11.48
N ASN A 8 9.65 -20.30 10.38
CA ASN A 8 10.18 -18.93 10.43
C ASN A 8 9.08 -17.89 10.72
N ILE A 9 7.86 -18.12 10.23
CA ILE A 9 6.72 -17.26 10.53
C ILE A 9 6.36 -17.38 12.02
N ASP A 10 6.28 -18.61 12.54
CA ASP A 10 5.95 -18.85 13.94
C ASP A 10 7.04 -18.28 14.87
N LYS A 11 8.31 -18.42 14.49
CA LYS A 11 9.43 -17.81 15.21
C LYS A 11 9.38 -16.28 15.17
N PHE A 12 9.02 -15.68 14.04
CA PHE A 12 8.81 -14.24 13.95
C PHE A 12 7.70 -13.78 14.90
N LEU A 13 6.54 -14.44 14.88
CA LEU A 13 5.42 -14.13 15.78
C LEU A 13 5.80 -14.24 17.25
N GLU A 14 6.57 -15.27 17.62
CA GLU A 14 7.13 -15.42 18.98
C GLU A 14 8.04 -14.24 19.35
N LEU A 15 8.95 -13.82 18.46
CA LEU A 15 9.86 -12.69 18.70
C LEU A 15 9.12 -11.37 18.92
N ILE A 16 7.97 -11.18 18.27
CA ILE A 16 7.15 -9.97 18.42
C ILE A 16 6.02 -10.11 19.45
N ASP A 17 6.02 -11.19 20.25
CA ASP A 17 5.06 -11.49 21.31
C ASP A 17 3.60 -11.57 20.83
N ILE A 18 3.39 -12.20 19.67
CA ILE A 18 2.07 -12.37 19.06
C ILE A 18 1.61 -13.82 19.14
N ASN A 19 0.44 -13.99 19.75
CA ASN A 19 -0.29 -15.26 19.79
C ASN A 19 -1.37 -15.27 18.71
N ILE A 20 -1.39 -16.28 17.84
CA ILE A 20 -2.38 -16.42 16.77
C ILE A 20 -3.81 -16.60 17.27
N ASP A 21 -3.99 -17.11 18.50
CA ASP A 21 -5.30 -17.32 19.12
C ASP A 21 -5.83 -16.06 19.85
N MET A 22 -5.15 -14.92 19.71
CA MET A 22 -5.62 -13.67 20.31
C MET A 22 -6.95 -13.19 19.71
N GLU A 23 -7.63 -12.32 20.45
CA GLU A 23 -8.90 -11.70 20.05
C GLU A 23 -8.73 -10.19 19.86
N THR A 24 -9.68 -9.58 19.17
CA THR A 24 -9.83 -8.12 19.17
C THR A 24 -10.21 -7.62 20.58
N SER A 25 -9.81 -6.39 20.90
CA SER A 25 -10.37 -5.61 22.00
C SER A 25 -11.34 -4.57 21.44
N PRO A 26 -12.63 -4.58 21.85
CA PRO A 26 -13.58 -3.54 21.47
C PRO A 26 -13.09 -2.12 21.75
N GLU A 27 -12.40 -1.91 22.87
CA GLU A 27 -11.81 -0.62 23.24
C GLU A 27 -10.71 -0.22 22.26
N LEU A 28 -9.82 -1.16 21.87
CA LEU A 28 -8.77 -0.87 20.89
C LEU A 28 -9.33 -0.65 19.49
N ILE A 29 -10.34 -1.40 19.05
CA ILE A 29 -11.03 -1.18 17.78
C ILE A 29 -11.63 0.24 17.75
N ALA A 30 -12.39 0.60 18.79
CA ALA A 30 -12.96 1.94 18.93
C ALA A 30 -11.88 3.03 18.93
N LYS A 31 -10.76 2.79 19.63
CA LYS A 31 -9.62 3.71 19.68
C LYS A 31 -8.95 3.89 18.32
N VAL A 32 -8.69 2.80 17.59
CA VAL A 32 -8.10 2.87 16.24
C VAL A 32 -9.03 3.62 15.28
N LEU A 33 -10.32 3.29 15.27
CA LEU A 33 -11.30 4.00 14.45
C LEU A 33 -11.37 5.49 14.77
N LYS A 34 -11.36 5.84 16.06
CA LYS A 34 -11.51 7.23 16.51
C LYS A 34 -10.25 8.05 16.28
N GLU A 35 -9.11 7.51 16.66
CA GLU A 35 -7.88 8.29 16.70
C GLU A 35 -7.12 8.16 15.38
N ASP A 36 -6.96 6.95 14.84
CA ASP A 36 -6.02 6.67 13.74
C ASP A 36 -6.67 6.86 12.38
N MET A 37 -7.88 6.35 12.25
CA MET A 37 -8.60 6.33 10.98
C MET A 37 -9.57 7.51 10.85
N LEU A 38 -9.92 8.15 11.98
CA LEU A 38 -10.95 9.18 12.09
C LEU A 38 -12.33 8.73 11.56
N LEU A 39 -12.62 7.43 11.59
CA LEU A 39 -13.83 6.80 11.06
C LEU A 39 -14.86 6.45 12.15
N PHE A 40 -14.62 6.78 13.42
CA PHE A 40 -15.53 6.35 14.50
C PHE A 40 -16.96 6.88 14.33
N ASP A 41 -17.16 8.09 13.80
CA ASP A 41 -18.50 8.64 13.56
C ASP A 41 -19.04 8.30 12.15
N PHE A 42 -18.32 7.49 11.37
CA PHE A 42 -18.75 7.05 10.04
C PHE A 42 -19.60 5.78 10.18
N GLN A 43 -20.92 5.95 10.14
CA GLN A 43 -21.85 4.85 10.43
C GLN A 43 -21.67 3.61 9.54
N PRO A 44 -21.38 3.71 8.22
CA PRO A 44 -21.09 2.53 7.41
C PRO A 44 -19.92 1.69 7.93
N ALA A 45 -18.79 2.31 8.32
CA ALA A 45 -17.68 1.57 8.92
C ALA A 45 -18.04 0.95 10.28
N ARG A 46 -18.81 1.66 11.11
CA ARG A 46 -19.30 1.11 12.38
C ARG A 46 -20.20 -0.11 12.18
N ASN A 47 -21.04 -0.10 11.15
CA ASN A 47 -21.92 -1.22 10.84
C ASN A 47 -21.12 -2.48 10.45
N LEU A 48 -20.07 -2.31 9.63
CA LEU A 48 -19.17 -3.41 9.24
C LEU A 48 -18.43 -4.01 10.46
N LEU A 49 -18.14 -3.19 11.46
CA LEU A 49 -17.36 -3.55 12.64
C LEU A 49 -18.23 -3.78 13.88
N ALA A 50 -19.55 -3.82 13.73
CA ALA A 50 -20.50 -3.79 14.85
C ALA A 50 -20.22 -4.87 15.89
N GLU A 51 -19.96 -6.11 15.44
CA GLU A 51 -19.63 -7.21 16.35
C GLU A 51 -18.33 -6.95 17.13
N SER A 52 -17.26 -6.58 16.43
CA SER A 52 -15.94 -6.31 17.04
C SER A 52 -15.89 -5.06 17.93
N LEU A 53 -16.88 -4.17 17.79
CA LEU A 53 -17.09 -3.00 18.65
C LEU A 53 -17.92 -3.34 19.90
N GLU A 54 -18.65 -4.45 19.90
CA GLU A 54 -19.48 -4.90 21.02
C GLU A 54 -18.74 -5.92 21.89
N LYS A 55 -18.03 -6.86 21.29
CA LYS A 55 -17.35 -7.96 21.99
C LYS A 55 -16.06 -8.39 21.28
N PRO A 56 -15.14 -9.06 21.99
CA PRO A 56 -13.97 -9.67 21.37
C PRO A 56 -14.34 -10.64 20.24
N VAL A 57 -13.56 -10.60 19.16
CA VAL A 57 -13.67 -11.50 17.99
C VAL A 57 -12.30 -12.14 17.74
N SER A 58 -12.26 -13.43 17.46
CA SER A 58 -11.00 -14.14 17.20
C SER A 58 -10.26 -13.57 15.99
N LEU A 59 -8.96 -13.29 16.16
CA LEU A 59 -8.06 -12.87 15.08
C LEU A 59 -7.41 -14.06 14.37
N LYS A 60 -7.60 -15.28 14.86
CA LYS A 60 -7.05 -16.51 14.28
C LYS A 60 -7.32 -16.65 12.78
N PRO A 61 -8.54 -16.41 12.25
CA PRO A 61 -8.79 -16.53 10.82
C PRO A 61 -7.96 -15.56 9.96
N MET A 62 -7.67 -14.36 10.49
CA MET A 62 -6.81 -13.39 9.80
C MET A 62 -5.36 -13.91 9.76
N PHE A 63 -4.84 -14.37 10.90
CA PHE A 63 -3.48 -14.91 10.98
C PHE A 63 -3.28 -16.15 10.11
N GLU A 64 -4.21 -17.11 10.15
CA GLU A 64 -4.12 -18.34 9.38
C GLU A 64 -4.09 -18.06 7.87
N LYS A 65 -4.99 -17.19 7.38
CA LYS A 65 -5.01 -16.78 5.97
C LYS A 65 -3.74 -16.05 5.55
N THR A 66 -3.25 -15.11 6.36
CA THR A 66 -2.00 -14.41 6.07
C THR A 66 -0.81 -15.38 6.06
N ARG A 67 -0.74 -16.31 7.02
CA ARG A 67 0.33 -17.32 7.13
C ARG A 67 0.32 -18.27 5.93
N GLU A 68 -0.86 -18.76 5.54
CA GLU A 68 -1.04 -19.59 4.34
C GLU A 68 -0.62 -18.84 3.07
N ALA A 69 -1.06 -17.59 2.91
CA ALA A 69 -0.69 -16.76 1.77
C ALA A 69 0.82 -16.50 1.69
N ILE A 70 1.49 -16.26 2.83
CA ILE A 70 2.94 -16.09 2.86
C ILE A 70 3.64 -17.35 2.31
N VAL A 71 3.24 -18.53 2.80
CA VAL A 71 3.86 -19.80 2.39
C VAL A 71 3.58 -20.14 0.93
N THR A 72 2.34 -19.95 0.49
CA THR A 72 1.88 -20.42 -0.82
C THR A 72 2.10 -19.43 -1.96
N LYS A 73 2.10 -18.11 -1.65
CA LYS A 73 2.14 -17.05 -2.66
C LYS A 73 3.34 -16.11 -2.54
N GLN A 74 4.07 -16.11 -1.41
CA GLN A 74 5.11 -15.10 -1.13
C GLN A 74 6.47 -15.70 -0.71
N PRO A 75 7.17 -16.40 -1.62
CA PRO A 75 8.43 -17.07 -1.28
C PRO A 75 9.53 -16.12 -0.78
N ALA A 76 9.60 -14.89 -1.31
CA ALA A 76 10.56 -13.87 -0.87
C ALA A 76 10.37 -13.45 0.59
N ILE A 77 9.13 -13.46 1.11
CA ILE A 77 8.86 -13.18 2.53
C ILE A 77 9.42 -14.30 3.41
N CYS A 78 9.27 -15.56 3.00
CA CYS A 78 9.83 -16.69 3.74
C CYS A 78 11.36 -16.64 3.80
N GLU A 79 12.02 -16.31 2.69
CA GLU A 79 13.48 -16.12 2.62
C GLU A 79 13.92 -14.95 3.49
N PHE A 80 13.20 -13.82 3.43
CA PHE A 80 13.48 -12.65 4.26
C PHE A 80 13.39 -12.94 5.75
N LEU A 81 12.30 -13.57 6.21
CA LEU A 81 12.14 -13.89 7.63
C LEU A 81 13.25 -14.80 8.13
N LYS A 82 13.65 -15.80 7.32
CA LYS A 82 14.76 -16.68 7.64
C LYS A 82 16.06 -15.89 7.83
N GLU A 83 16.47 -15.13 6.80
CA GLU A 83 17.75 -14.41 6.82
C GLU A 83 17.77 -13.32 7.90
N ALA A 84 16.66 -12.61 8.11
CA ALA A 84 16.56 -11.54 9.10
C ALA A 84 16.67 -12.08 10.53
N ILE A 85 16.07 -13.25 10.82
CA ILE A 85 16.17 -13.91 12.13
C ILE A 85 17.58 -14.47 12.34
N GLU A 86 18.15 -15.17 11.35
CA GLU A 86 19.51 -15.74 11.43
C GLU A 86 20.58 -14.65 11.61
N ALA A 87 20.39 -13.48 10.99
CA ALA A 87 21.27 -12.32 11.15
C ALA A 87 21.03 -11.51 12.43
N GLY A 88 20.03 -11.86 13.25
CA GLY A 88 19.67 -11.13 14.46
C GLY A 88 19.11 -9.72 14.22
N LEU A 89 18.61 -9.43 13.01
CA LEU A 89 18.02 -8.14 12.68
C LEU A 89 16.62 -7.98 13.30
N ILE A 90 15.94 -9.10 13.54
CA ILE A 90 14.68 -9.16 14.29
C ILE A 90 14.98 -9.82 15.63
N SER A 91 14.62 -9.14 16.71
CA SER A 91 14.88 -9.59 18.07
C SER A 91 13.63 -9.52 18.93
N GLU A 92 13.69 -10.19 20.08
CA GLU A 92 12.59 -10.25 21.04
C GLU A 92 12.16 -8.85 21.48
N VAL A 93 10.87 -8.54 21.34
CA VAL A 93 10.30 -7.27 21.78
C VAL A 93 10.03 -7.30 23.27
N LYS A 94 10.89 -6.64 24.05
CA LYS A 94 10.81 -6.59 25.52
C LYS A 94 10.03 -5.39 26.06
N GLU A 95 10.07 -4.28 25.34
CA GLU A 95 9.48 -3.02 25.82
C GLU A 95 7.97 -3.02 25.66
N GLU A 96 7.26 -2.74 26.77
CA GLU A 96 5.80 -2.67 26.81
C GLU A 96 5.23 -1.64 25.83
N LYS A 97 5.90 -0.49 25.64
CA LYS A 97 5.50 0.52 24.64
C LYS A 97 5.48 -0.08 23.22
N SER A 98 6.49 -0.87 22.87
CA SER A 98 6.62 -1.51 21.56
C SER A 98 5.58 -2.61 21.38
N LYS A 99 5.33 -3.44 22.40
CA LYS A 99 4.24 -4.43 22.41
C LYS A 99 2.89 -3.79 22.15
N ASN A 100 2.59 -2.68 22.82
CA ASN A 100 1.34 -1.94 22.62
C ASN A 100 1.19 -1.36 21.20
N VAL A 101 2.30 -0.91 20.59
CA VAL A 101 2.27 -0.47 19.18
C VAL A 101 1.96 -1.61 18.23
N ILE A 102 2.59 -2.77 18.41
CA ILE A 102 2.35 -3.96 17.60
C ILE A 102 0.90 -4.43 17.76
N LEU A 103 0.41 -4.51 19.00
CA LEU A 103 -0.97 -4.87 19.30
C LEU A 103 -1.97 -3.94 18.61
N LYS A 104 -1.74 -2.61 18.67
CA LYS A 104 -2.56 -1.62 17.97
C LYS A 104 -2.48 -1.77 16.45
N SER A 105 -1.29 -2.08 15.91
CA SER A 105 -1.09 -2.34 14.48
C SER A 105 -1.87 -3.57 13.99
N ILE A 106 -2.01 -4.62 14.81
CA ILE A 106 -2.80 -5.82 14.47
C ILE A 106 -4.28 -5.49 14.40
N HIS A 107 -4.79 -4.69 15.34
CA HIS A 107 -6.17 -4.21 15.30
C HIS A 107 -6.41 -3.29 14.10
N HIS A 108 -5.42 -2.46 13.75
CA HIS A 108 -5.43 -1.68 12.54
C HIS A 108 -5.52 -2.57 11.29
N SER A 109 -4.73 -3.64 11.21
CA SER A 109 -4.79 -4.62 10.11
C SER A 109 -6.18 -5.26 9.99
N TYR A 110 -6.77 -5.67 11.11
CA TYR A 110 -8.11 -6.26 11.12
C TYR A 110 -9.17 -5.31 10.53
N ILE A 111 -9.17 -4.05 10.99
CA ILE A 111 -10.10 -3.04 10.47
C ILE A 111 -9.81 -2.75 8.99
N LEU A 112 -8.53 -2.58 8.62
CA LEU A 112 -8.13 -2.27 7.26
C LEU A 112 -8.52 -3.37 6.27
N ASP A 113 -8.42 -4.65 6.65
CA ASP A 113 -8.86 -5.78 5.82
C ASP A 113 -10.35 -5.71 5.49
N ILE A 114 -11.18 -5.47 6.51
CA ILE A 114 -12.63 -5.32 6.36
C ILE A 114 -12.98 -4.14 5.46
N LEU A 115 -12.38 -2.97 5.71
CA LEU A 115 -12.66 -1.77 4.92
C LEU A 115 -12.16 -1.89 3.47
N SER A 116 -11.02 -2.54 3.25
CA SER A 116 -10.47 -2.75 1.91
C SER A 116 -11.36 -3.67 1.09
N LEU A 117 -11.86 -4.76 1.68
CA LEU A 117 -12.83 -5.64 1.03
C LEU A 117 -14.13 -4.91 0.69
N GLU A 118 -14.62 -4.04 1.57
CA GLU A 118 -15.83 -3.26 1.30
C GLU A 118 -15.62 -2.28 0.15
N ILE A 119 -14.49 -1.58 0.09
CA ILE A 119 -14.15 -0.68 -1.01
C ILE A 119 -14.16 -1.40 -2.36
N VAL A 120 -13.66 -2.64 -2.40
CA VAL A 120 -13.65 -3.44 -3.63
C VAL A 120 -15.07 -3.82 -4.03
N LYS A 121 -15.91 -4.24 -3.08
CA LYS A 121 -17.24 -4.80 -3.37
C LYS A 121 -18.32 -3.75 -3.54
N ASN A 122 -18.26 -2.62 -2.83
CA ASN A 122 -19.38 -1.71 -2.70
C ASN A 122 -18.99 -0.31 -3.20
N ILE A 123 -19.55 0.09 -4.34
CA ILE A 123 -19.25 1.40 -4.94
C ILE A 123 -19.81 2.56 -4.12
N ASP A 124 -21.00 2.42 -3.53
CA ASP A 124 -21.60 3.45 -2.70
C ASP A 124 -20.73 3.70 -1.47
N PHE A 125 -20.19 2.63 -0.88
CA PHE A 125 -19.24 2.75 0.22
C PHE A 125 -17.97 3.54 -0.16
N VAL A 126 -17.45 3.36 -1.39
CA VAL A 126 -16.29 4.13 -1.87
C VAL A 126 -16.58 5.62 -1.92
N VAL A 127 -17.76 6.00 -2.42
CA VAL A 127 -18.18 7.40 -2.51
C VAL A 127 -18.36 7.98 -1.10
N ASP A 128 -19.14 7.29 -0.25
CA ASP A 128 -19.44 7.73 1.12
C ASP A 128 -18.17 7.90 1.97
N ILE A 129 -17.26 6.93 1.93
CA ILE A 129 -16.03 6.99 2.72
C ILE A 129 -15.07 8.07 2.19
N GLN A 130 -14.99 8.27 0.87
CA GLN A 130 -14.18 9.33 0.28
C GLN A 130 -14.67 10.71 0.74
N GLU A 131 -15.97 10.99 0.61
CA GLU A 131 -16.57 12.25 1.04
C GLU A 131 -16.37 12.49 2.54
N TYR A 132 -16.59 11.45 3.34
CA TYR A 132 -16.39 11.53 4.78
C TYR A 132 -14.93 11.84 5.15
N LEU A 133 -13.95 11.15 4.55
CA LEU A 133 -12.53 11.36 4.83
C LEU A 133 -12.01 12.70 4.31
N LEU A 134 -12.50 13.20 3.17
CA LEU A 134 -12.27 14.56 2.71
C LEU A 134 -12.77 15.60 3.73
N LYS A 135 -13.95 15.38 4.31
CA LYS A 135 -14.50 16.23 5.37
C LYS A 135 -13.71 16.14 6.68
N GLN A 136 -13.15 14.98 7.04
CA GLN A 136 -12.26 14.87 8.21
C GLN A 136 -10.97 15.66 7.99
N ARG A 137 -10.35 15.50 6.82
CA ARG A 137 -9.15 16.23 6.40
C ARG A 137 -9.36 17.75 6.43
N SER A 138 -10.52 18.25 6.00
CA SER A 138 -10.79 19.70 5.99
C SER A 138 -10.90 20.33 7.38
N LYS A 139 -11.21 19.56 8.42
CA LYS A 139 -11.14 20.03 9.83
C LYS A 139 -9.73 20.41 10.25
N PHE A 140 -8.71 19.92 9.56
CA PHE A 140 -7.31 20.30 9.77
C PHE A 140 -6.83 21.43 8.86
N GLY A 141 -7.75 22.10 8.15
CA GLY A 141 -7.41 23.20 7.25
C GLY A 141 -6.82 22.78 5.90
N ILE A 142 -6.86 21.49 5.56
CA ILE A 142 -6.49 20.99 4.23
C ILE A 142 -7.72 21.07 3.33
N ARG A 143 -7.66 21.86 2.26
CA ARG A 143 -8.79 22.02 1.34
C ARG A 143 -9.16 20.69 0.66
N THR A 144 -10.44 20.53 0.30
CA THR A 144 -10.97 19.28 -0.29
C THR A 144 -10.80 19.19 -1.79
N ASN A 145 -10.56 20.33 -2.47
CA ASN A 145 -10.17 20.33 -3.88
C ASN A 145 -8.76 19.73 -4.02
N PHE A 146 -8.57 18.85 -5.01
CA PHE A 146 -7.33 18.08 -5.18
C PHE A 146 -6.09 18.96 -5.37
N ILE A 147 -6.19 20.03 -6.16
CA ILE A 147 -5.07 20.93 -6.45
C ILE A 147 -4.66 21.70 -5.20
N ASP A 148 -5.65 22.28 -4.54
CA ASP A 148 -5.46 23.03 -3.31
C ASP A 148 -4.93 22.13 -2.17
N ALA A 149 -5.40 20.88 -2.10
CA ALA A 149 -4.91 19.89 -1.15
C ALA A 149 -3.43 19.58 -1.35
N LEU A 150 -2.94 19.50 -2.60
CA LEU A 150 -1.52 19.30 -2.89
C LEU A 150 -0.66 20.42 -2.29
N GLU A 151 -1.06 21.68 -2.48
CA GLU A 151 -0.35 22.84 -1.91
C GLU A 151 -0.35 22.82 -0.38
N ASP A 152 -1.50 22.53 0.23
CA ASP A 152 -1.65 22.49 1.67
C ASP A 152 -0.82 21.35 2.29
N LEU A 153 -0.78 20.20 1.63
CA LEU A 153 0.01 19.05 2.07
C LEU A 153 1.51 19.23 1.82
N LYS A 154 1.91 19.90 0.74
CA LYS A 154 3.32 20.27 0.51
C LYS A 154 3.85 21.08 1.70
N LYS A 155 3.05 21.99 2.25
CA LYS A 155 3.41 22.75 3.46
C LYS A 155 3.54 21.84 4.68
N LEU A 156 2.59 20.91 4.88
CA LEU A 156 2.63 19.93 5.96
C LEU A 156 3.93 19.09 5.92
N TYR A 157 4.33 18.65 4.73
CA TYR A 157 5.51 17.82 4.50
C TYR A 157 6.78 18.63 4.17
N ARG A 158 6.87 19.88 4.65
CA ARG A 158 8.08 20.74 4.58
C ARG A 158 8.66 20.89 3.17
N GLY A 159 7.80 20.92 2.16
CA GLY A 159 8.19 21.07 0.76
C GLY A 159 8.37 19.77 -0.01
N SER A 160 8.37 18.60 0.64
CA SER A 160 8.33 17.29 -0.04
C SER A 160 7.04 17.15 -0.83
N MET A 161 7.15 16.62 -2.06
CA MET A 161 6.00 16.33 -2.93
C MET A 161 5.61 14.86 -2.95
N PHE A 162 6.45 13.96 -2.43
CA PHE A 162 6.18 12.52 -2.48
C PHE A 162 4.86 12.16 -1.76
N GLU A 163 4.73 12.51 -0.47
CA GLU A 163 3.52 12.21 0.30
C GLU A 163 2.28 12.94 -0.24
N PRO A 164 2.31 14.27 -0.52
CA PRO A 164 1.18 14.95 -1.15
C PRO A 164 0.69 14.28 -2.45
N THR A 165 1.60 13.94 -3.36
CA THR A 165 1.26 13.30 -4.63
C THR A 165 0.67 11.91 -4.43
N LYS A 166 1.18 11.11 -3.48
CA LYS A 166 0.56 9.80 -3.17
C LYS A 166 -0.85 9.96 -2.60
N ILE A 167 -1.07 10.89 -1.67
CA ILE A 167 -2.38 11.06 -1.03
C ILE A 167 -3.42 11.54 -2.05
N VAL A 168 -3.15 12.66 -2.73
CA VAL A 168 -4.12 13.24 -3.67
C VAL A 168 -4.27 12.38 -4.92
N GLY A 169 -3.18 11.77 -5.40
CA GLY A 169 -3.23 10.84 -6.53
C GLY A 169 -4.14 9.65 -6.26
N MET A 170 -4.11 9.07 -5.05
CA MET A 170 -5.00 7.97 -4.69
C MET A 170 -6.47 8.41 -4.57
N ASP A 171 -6.75 9.61 -4.04
CA ASP A 171 -8.12 10.16 -4.06
C ASP A 171 -8.66 10.27 -5.50
N MET A 172 -7.83 10.76 -6.41
CA MET A 172 -8.18 10.92 -7.82
C MET A 172 -8.38 9.56 -8.52
N VAL A 173 -7.51 8.58 -8.24
CA VAL A 173 -7.64 7.21 -8.76
C VAL A 173 -8.96 6.59 -8.31
N TYR A 174 -9.35 6.74 -7.04
CA TYR A 174 -10.60 6.16 -6.55
C TYR A 174 -11.84 6.83 -7.13
N ARG A 175 -11.81 8.15 -7.33
CA ARG A 175 -12.88 8.85 -8.04
C ARG A 175 -13.00 8.39 -9.51
N SER A 176 -11.87 8.23 -10.20
CA SER A 176 -11.84 7.73 -11.58
C SER A 176 -12.35 6.30 -11.68
N ARG A 177 -11.93 5.42 -10.76
CA ARG A 177 -12.37 4.02 -10.73
C ARG A 177 -13.85 3.87 -10.41
N ALA A 178 -14.39 4.66 -9.49
CA ALA A 178 -15.83 4.69 -9.24
C ALA A 178 -16.60 5.06 -10.53
N ALA A 179 -16.18 6.11 -11.25
CA ALA A 179 -16.82 6.49 -12.50
C ALA A 179 -16.76 5.38 -13.59
N VAL A 180 -15.64 4.64 -13.68
CA VAL A 180 -15.55 3.50 -14.61
C VAL A 180 -16.47 2.35 -14.18
N ARG A 181 -16.57 2.05 -12.88
CA ARG A 181 -17.47 1.02 -12.34
C ARG A 181 -18.93 1.37 -12.63
N GLU A 182 -19.37 2.60 -12.38
CA GLU A 182 -20.74 3.08 -12.69
C GLU A 182 -21.06 2.96 -14.18
N LYS A 183 -20.09 3.33 -15.03
CA LYS A 183 -20.22 3.25 -16.48
C LYS A 183 -20.27 1.79 -16.98
N GLY A 184 -19.71 0.85 -16.22
CA GLY A 184 -19.72 -0.59 -16.51
C GLY A 184 -18.88 -1.03 -17.69
N VAL A 185 -18.12 -0.12 -18.31
CA VAL A 185 -17.21 -0.41 -19.44
C VAL A 185 -15.91 0.35 -19.27
N ILE A 186 -14.80 -0.18 -19.79
CA ILE A 186 -13.48 0.49 -19.79
C ILE A 186 -13.00 0.65 -21.23
N ASN A 187 -12.55 1.84 -21.60
CA ASN A 187 -12.04 2.11 -22.95
C ASN A 187 -10.51 2.05 -23.02
N GLU A 188 -9.95 2.01 -24.23
CA GLU A 188 -8.50 1.90 -24.46
C GLU A 188 -7.70 3.03 -23.81
N LYS A 189 -8.22 4.26 -23.79
CA LYS A 189 -7.57 5.40 -23.14
C LYS A 189 -7.48 5.20 -21.62
N GLU A 190 -8.54 4.69 -21.01
CA GLU A 190 -8.59 4.39 -19.57
C GLU A 190 -7.67 3.22 -19.21
N ILE A 191 -7.65 2.15 -20.01
CA ILE A 191 -6.72 1.02 -19.86
C ILE A 191 -5.28 1.54 -19.87
N LYS A 192 -4.92 2.32 -20.90
CA LYS A 192 -3.58 2.90 -21.02
C LYS A 192 -3.22 3.80 -19.85
N ALA A 193 -4.16 4.63 -19.38
CA ALA A 193 -3.94 5.48 -18.22
C ALA A 193 -3.66 4.67 -16.93
N GLN A 194 -4.33 3.53 -16.73
CA GLN A 194 -4.05 2.65 -15.59
C GLN A 194 -2.66 2.00 -15.70
N GLN A 195 -2.28 1.52 -16.89
CA GLN A 195 -0.97 0.93 -17.15
C GLN A 195 0.17 1.95 -16.94
N ASP A 196 0.05 3.12 -17.56
CA ASP A 196 1.03 4.20 -17.45
C ASP A 196 1.12 4.71 -16.00
N GLY A 197 -0.02 4.87 -15.33
CA GLY A 197 -0.07 5.28 -13.92
C GLY A 197 0.65 4.30 -12.99
N LEU A 198 0.46 2.99 -13.18
CA LEU A 198 1.17 1.97 -12.42
C LEU A 198 2.69 2.03 -12.66
N LYS A 199 3.10 2.12 -13.93
CA LYS A 199 4.51 2.22 -14.31
C LYS A 199 5.19 3.43 -13.68
N LEU A 200 4.57 4.60 -13.75
CA LEU A 200 5.09 5.83 -13.15
C LEU A 200 5.16 5.75 -11.63
N ASN A 201 4.14 5.15 -11.00
CA ASN A 201 4.13 4.95 -9.55
C ASN A 201 5.30 4.08 -9.08
N ILE A 202 5.65 3.05 -9.87
CA ILE A 202 6.82 2.20 -9.63
C ILE A 202 8.11 3.00 -9.79
N LEU A 203 8.29 3.68 -10.93
CA LEU A 203 9.52 4.43 -11.22
C LEU A 203 9.79 5.54 -10.20
N GLU A 204 8.76 6.26 -9.75
CA GLU A 204 8.89 7.30 -8.72
C GLU A 204 9.49 6.74 -7.42
N ALA A 205 8.99 5.58 -6.99
CA ALA A 205 9.49 4.90 -5.80
C ALA A 205 10.90 4.34 -6.02
N SER A 206 11.20 3.79 -7.21
CA SER A 206 12.55 3.31 -7.56
C SER A 206 13.60 4.42 -7.52
N VAL A 207 13.30 5.58 -8.10
CA VAL A 207 14.20 6.75 -8.06
C VAL A 207 14.37 7.24 -6.61
N THR A 208 13.34 7.14 -5.80
CA THR A 208 13.41 7.48 -4.37
C THR A 208 14.32 6.51 -3.60
N ASP A 209 14.20 5.20 -3.85
CA ASP A 209 15.09 4.17 -3.31
C ASP A 209 16.56 4.43 -3.67
N ASP A 210 16.83 4.68 -4.95
CA ASP A 210 18.20 4.88 -5.43
C ASP A 210 18.85 6.10 -4.77
N LYS A 211 18.12 7.22 -4.70
CA LYS A 211 18.56 8.44 -4.00
C LYS A 211 18.86 8.23 -2.51
N LYS A 212 18.23 7.23 -1.88
CA LYS A 212 18.44 6.89 -0.47
C LYS A 212 19.42 5.73 -0.27
N GLY A 213 20.06 5.25 -1.34
CA GLY A 213 21.09 4.21 -1.30
C GLY A 213 20.54 2.79 -1.22
N PHE A 214 19.29 2.56 -1.66
CA PHE A 214 18.66 1.25 -1.77
C PHE A 214 18.65 0.75 -3.23
N SER A 215 19.81 0.82 -3.90
CA SER A 215 19.92 0.60 -5.36
C SER A 215 19.46 -0.79 -5.83
N ASP A 216 19.63 -1.85 -5.02
CA ASP A 216 19.10 -3.18 -5.36
C ASP A 216 17.58 -3.15 -5.51
N ASN A 217 16.88 -2.53 -4.56
CA ASN A 217 15.43 -2.41 -4.61
C ASN A 217 14.96 -1.41 -5.70
N ALA A 218 15.76 -0.37 -5.97
CA ALA A 218 15.50 0.53 -7.09
C ALA A 218 15.54 -0.23 -8.43
N LEU A 219 16.54 -1.08 -8.65
CA LEU A 219 16.67 -1.89 -9.86
C LEU A 219 15.52 -2.89 -10.00
N VAL A 220 15.08 -3.51 -8.91
CA VAL A 220 13.87 -4.36 -8.89
C VAL A 220 12.65 -3.58 -9.39
N GLY A 221 12.45 -2.35 -8.90
CA GLY A 221 11.36 -1.51 -9.37
C GLY A 221 11.49 -1.15 -10.85
N ALA A 222 12.70 -0.92 -11.35
CA ALA A 222 12.92 -0.72 -12.79
C ALA A 222 12.47 -1.95 -13.62
N VAL A 223 12.79 -3.16 -13.16
CA VAL A 223 12.31 -4.42 -13.77
C VAL A 223 10.78 -4.48 -13.78
N LEU A 224 10.15 -4.30 -12.62
CA LEU A 224 8.68 -4.33 -12.47
C LEU A 224 7.98 -3.31 -13.36
N SER A 225 8.55 -2.11 -13.51
CA SER A 225 7.98 -1.03 -14.33
C SER A 225 7.97 -1.31 -15.83
N GLN A 226 8.91 -2.14 -16.30
CA GLN A 226 9.04 -2.49 -17.71
C GLN A 226 8.31 -3.79 -18.07
N ILE A 227 8.06 -4.65 -17.08
CA ILE A 227 7.23 -5.86 -17.22
C ILE A 227 5.84 -5.52 -16.67
N ALA A 228 5.17 -4.55 -17.28
CA ALA A 228 3.87 -4.04 -16.84
C ALA A 228 2.72 -4.99 -17.24
N PRO A 229 1.50 -4.85 -16.64
CA PRO A 229 0.35 -5.64 -17.06
C PRO A 229 0.05 -5.48 -18.54
N ASP A 230 -0.17 -6.59 -19.24
CA ASP A 230 -0.46 -6.60 -20.68
C ASP A 230 -1.83 -5.99 -20.99
N THR A 231 -2.80 -6.18 -20.09
CA THR A 231 -4.16 -5.66 -20.25
C THR A 231 -4.85 -5.39 -18.91
N VAL A 232 -5.86 -4.53 -18.94
CA VAL A 232 -6.77 -4.21 -17.84
C VAL A 232 -8.19 -4.48 -18.31
N SER A 233 -8.96 -5.24 -17.53
CA SER A 233 -10.35 -5.56 -17.81
C SER A 233 -11.25 -5.19 -16.63
N LEU A 234 -12.56 -5.41 -16.78
CA LEU A 234 -13.51 -5.31 -15.67
C LEU A 234 -13.99 -6.72 -15.29
N SER A 235 -14.24 -6.94 -14.01
CA SER A 235 -14.90 -8.17 -13.54
C SER A 235 -16.26 -8.37 -14.24
N GLU A 236 -16.64 -9.62 -14.40
CA GLU A 236 -17.93 -9.97 -15.00
C GLU A 236 -19.11 -9.73 -14.06
N ASP A 237 -18.85 -9.68 -12.76
CA ASP A 237 -19.86 -9.41 -11.72
C ASP A 237 -20.47 -8.00 -11.82
N GLU A 238 -21.45 -7.74 -10.95
CA GLU A 238 -22.15 -6.45 -10.86
C GLU A 238 -21.25 -5.31 -10.35
N ASN A 239 -20.14 -5.63 -9.69
CA ASN A 239 -19.25 -4.63 -9.07
C ASN A 239 -18.30 -4.00 -10.07
N LYS A 240 -18.08 -4.64 -11.23
CA LYS A 240 -17.29 -4.14 -12.37
C LYS A 240 -15.91 -3.61 -11.96
N VAL A 241 -15.24 -4.32 -11.06
CA VAL A 241 -13.92 -3.92 -10.56
C VAL A 241 -12.85 -4.09 -11.62
N MET A 242 -11.84 -3.21 -11.61
CA MET A 242 -10.71 -3.33 -12.56
C MET A 242 -9.81 -4.51 -12.20
N LEU A 243 -9.58 -5.40 -13.16
CA LEU A 243 -8.67 -6.53 -13.06
C LEU A 243 -7.40 -6.25 -13.86
N PHE A 244 -6.25 -6.57 -13.29
CA PHE A 244 -4.95 -6.33 -13.90
C PHE A 244 -4.26 -7.66 -14.17
N HIS A 245 -4.11 -8.03 -15.44
CA HIS A 245 -3.62 -9.36 -15.77
C HIS A 245 -2.09 -9.40 -15.67
N LEU A 246 -1.62 -10.02 -14.58
CA LEU A 246 -0.22 -10.10 -14.19
C LEU A 246 0.13 -11.52 -13.78
N SER A 247 1.39 -11.91 -13.97
CA SER A 247 1.86 -13.20 -13.48
C SER A 247 1.94 -13.20 -11.94
N ARG A 248 1.70 -14.35 -11.32
CA ARG A 248 1.89 -14.54 -9.88
C ARG A 248 3.29 -14.13 -9.40
N LYS A 249 4.33 -14.38 -10.21
CA LYS A 249 5.71 -13.98 -9.89
C LYS A 249 5.87 -12.46 -9.83
N TRP A 250 5.30 -11.74 -10.80
CA TRP A 250 5.30 -10.28 -10.78
C TRP A 250 4.59 -9.74 -9.53
N VAL A 251 3.40 -10.28 -9.22
CA VAL A 251 2.61 -9.86 -8.05
C VAL A 251 3.39 -10.07 -6.75
N SER A 252 4.02 -11.24 -6.59
CA SER A 252 4.81 -11.54 -5.40
C SER A 252 6.05 -10.64 -5.26
N LEU A 253 6.75 -10.40 -6.37
CA LEU A 253 7.90 -9.48 -6.38
C LEU A 253 7.46 -8.04 -6.10
N TYR A 254 6.33 -7.59 -6.65
CA TYR A 254 5.81 -6.25 -6.41
C TYR A 254 5.39 -6.03 -4.95
N GLU A 255 4.80 -7.05 -4.33
CA GLU A 255 4.44 -7.05 -2.90
C GLU A 255 5.69 -6.83 -2.02
N THR A 256 6.73 -7.63 -2.23
CA THR A 256 7.97 -7.59 -1.44
C THR A 256 8.88 -6.40 -1.78
N TRP A 257 8.86 -5.93 -3.02
CA TRP A 257 9.47 -4.65 -3.41
C TRP A 257 8.84 -3.46 -2.67
N ASN A 258 7.52 -3.48 -2.48
CA ASN A 258 6.83 -2.47 -1.67
C ASN A 258 7.16 -2.58 -0.18
N LEU A 259 7.29 -3.79 0.37
CA LEU A 259 7.74 -4.00 1.75
C LEU A 259 9.12 -3.39 1.98
N ALA A 260 10.05 -3.62 1.05
CA ALA A 260 11.38 -3.01 1.06
C ALA A 260 11.29 -1.48 1.03
N PHE A 261 10.52 -0.94 0.07
CA PHE A 261 10.37 0.50 -0.12
C PHE A 261 9.83 1.18 1.14
N ILE A 262 8.71 0.70 1.72
CA ILE A 262 8.15 1.34 2.90
C ILE A 262 9.11 1.23 4.09
N THR A 263 9.77 0.08 4.25
CA THR A 263 10.76 -0.16 5.32
C THR A 263 11.91 0.82 5.22
N GLY A 264 12.46 1.08 4.03
CA GLY A 264 13.59 1.99 3.87
C GLY A 264 13.21 3.47 3.93
N ASN A 265 12.03 3.83 3.41
CA ASN A 265 11.77 5.21 3.01
C ASN A 265 10.78 5.98 3.86
N LEU A 266 9.86 5.30 4.55
CA LEU A 266 8.68 5.93 5.14
C LEU A 266 8.67 5.85 6.67
N GLU A 267 7.88 6.72 7.30
CA GLU A 267 7.62 6.72 8.74
C GLU A 267 6.25 6.13 9.05
N HIS A 268 5.93 5.98 10.33
CA HIS A 268 4.69 5.38 10.83
C HIS A 268 4.41 4.00 10.25
N LEU A 269 5.42 3.12 10.27
CA LEU A 269 5.34 1.79 9.67
C LEU A 269 4.24 0.92 10.31
N GLN A 270 3.85 1.17 11.55
CA GLN A 270 2.69 0.55 12.20
C GLN A 270 1.35 0.85 11.50
N LEU A 271 1.28 1.87 10.64
CA LEU A 271 0.11 2.19 9.81
C LEU A 271 0.28 1.74 8.36
N LEU A 272 1.52 1.52 7.91
CA LEU A 272 1.85 1.26 6.50
C LEU A 272 2.16 -0.20 6.19
N TYR A 273 2.70 -0.99 7.14
CA TYR A 273 2.84 -2.44 6.95
C TYR A 273 1.51 -3.17 6.74
N PRO A 274 0.42 -2.85 7.50
CA PRO A 274 -0.86 -3.53 7.34
C PRO A 274 -1.35 -3.63 5.90
N LYS A 275 -1.22 -2.57 5.09
CA LYS A 275 -1.72 -2.53 3.70
C LYS A 275 -1.13 -3.59 2.76
N LEU A 276 -0.03 -4.21 3.17
CA LEU A 276 0.74 -5.22 2.44
C LEU A 276 0.54 -6.63 3.04
N LEU A 277 0.15 -6.72 4.32
CA LEU A 277 0.10 -7.99 5.06
C LEU A 277 -1.30 -8.47 5.42
N ILE A 278 -2.34 -7.63 5.22
CA ILE A 278 -3.73 -8.04 5.42
C ILE A 278 -4.13 -9.16 4.44
N PRO A 279 -4.96 -10.13 4.86
CA PRO A 279 -5.32 -11.30 4.05
C PRO A 279 -5.85 -10.97 2.65
N SER A 280 -6.72 -9.95 2.53
CA SER A 280 -7.31 -9.54 1.25
C SER A 280 -6.30 -9.03 0.23
N VAL A 281 -5.08 -8.67 0.65
CA VAL A 281 -4.01 -8.19 -0.22
C VAL A 281 -3.00 -9.30 -0.47
N ILE A 282 -2.34 -9.78 0.60
CA ILE A 282 -1.24 -10.75 0.48
C ILE A 282 -1.70 -12.09 -0.10
N GLY A 283 -2.97 -12.44 0.16
CA GLY A 283 -3.63 -13.66 -0.29
C GLY A 283 -4.46 -13.48 -1.56
N ALA A 284 -4.48 -12.32 -2.20
CA ALA A 284 -5.32 -12.06 -3.37
C ALA A 284 -4.97 -12.96 -4.57
N GLU A 285 -5.95 -13.17 -5.46
CA GLU A 285 -5.66 -13.71 -6.78
C GLU A 285 -4.89 -12.70 -7.64
N GLN A 286 -4.07 -13.19 -8.58
CA GLN A 286 -3.09 -12.34 -9.27
C GLN A 286 -3.75 -11.17 -10.01
N ASP A 287 -4.95 -11.40 -10.57
CA ASP A 287 -5.70 -10.40 -11.32
C ASP A 287 -6.45 -9.40 -10.40
N GLU A 288 -6.79 -9.83 -9.18
CA GLU A 288 -7.50 -9.03 -8.18
C GLU A 288 -6.53 -8.26 -7.25
N TYR A 289 -5.27 -8.67 -7.22
CA TYR A 289 -4.27 -8.16 -6.30
C TYR A 289 -4.15 -6.63 -6.35
N LEU A 290 -4.06 -6.04 -7.55
CA LEU A 290 -3.86 -4.59 -7.65
C LEU A 290 -5.09 -3.80 -7.17
N ILE A 291 -6.31 -4.33 -7.32
CA ILE A 291 -7.50 -3.63 -6.83
C ILE A 291 -7.60 -3.71 -5.30
N THR A 292 -7.38 -4.88 -4.69
CA THR A 292 -7.40 -5.02 -3.22
C THR A 292 -6.26 -4.23 -2.57
N ARG A 293 -5.03 -4.35 -3.11
CA ARG A 293 -3.86 -3.60 -2.63
C ARG A 293 -4.07 -2.09 -2.77
N SER A 294 -4.67 -1.62 -3.87
CA SER A 294 -4.92 -0.19 -4.04
C SER A 294 -5.92 0.36 -3.02
N ALA A 295 -6.88 -0.44 -2.55
CA ALA A 295 -7.87 -0.04 -1.55
C ALA A 295 -7.19 0.16 -0.20
N ALA A 296 -6.39 -0.85 0.19
CA ALA A 296 -5.60 -0.79 1.39
C ALA A 296 -4.59 0.37 1.36
N LEU A 297 -3.95 0.61 0.20
CA LEU A 297 -3.02 1.71 0.01
C LEU A 297 -3.71 3.07 0.17
N TRP A 298 -4.85 3.29 -0.47
CA TRP A 298 -5.56 4.57 -0.40
C TRP A 298 -5.92 4.91 1.05
N LEU A 299 -6.57 3.99 1.76
CA LEU A 299 -6.89 4.18 3.17
C LEU A 299 -5.64 4.43 4.03
N SER A 300 -4.59 3.64 3.83
CA SER A 300 -3.35 3.78 4.61
C SER A 300 -2.64 5.10 4.36
N THR A 301 -2.67 5.65 3.14
CA THR A 301 -2.11 6.99 2.86
C THR A 301 -2.87 8.10 3.59
N LEU A 302 -4.19 7.98 3.71
CA LEU A 302 -5.03 8.91 4.47
C LEU A 302 -4.79 8.78 5.98
N PHE A 303 -4.66 7.56 6.50
CA PHE A 303 -4.39 7.35 7.92
C PHE A 303 -2.98 7.81 8.31
N HIS A 304 -2.00 7.60 7.42
CA HIS A 304 -0.66 8.18 7.57
C HIS A 304 -0.70 9.71 7.58
N GLN A 305 -1.49 10.33 6.68
CA GLN A 305 -1.71 11.78 6.68
C GLN A 305 -2.31 12.26 8.01
N PHE A 306 -3.33 11.58 8.53
CA PHE A 306 -3.92 11.95 9.82
C PHE A 306 -2.94 11.79 10.98
N ALA A 307 -2.04 10.81 10.93
CA ALA A 307 -0.98 10.70 11.92
C ALA A 307 -0.03 11.91 11.89
N ALA A 308 0.35 12.37 10.68
CA ALA A 308 1.17 13.57 10.51
C ALA A 308 0.45 14.85 10.98
N LEU A 309 -0.83 15.02 10.60
CA LEU A 309 -1.66 16.17 11.03
C LEU A 309 -1.84 16.22 12.55
N ASN A 310 -2.02 15.06 13.19
CA ASN A 310 -2.11 14.93 14.64
C ASN A 310 -0.73 14.90 15.34
N ARG A 311 0.37 15.10 14.62
CA ARG A 311 1.75 15.11 15.15
C ARG A 311 2.07 13.89 16.00
N ARG A 312 1.61 12.73 15.57
CA ARG A 312 1.84 11.50 16.32
C ARG A 312 3.30 11.12 16.31
N GLU A 313 3.72 10.44 17.37
CA GLU A 313 5.06 9.88 17.39
C GLU A 313 5.19 8.75 16.36
N ASN A 314 6.31 8.75 15.65
CA ASN A 314 6.72 7.62 14.83
C ASN A 314 7.13 6.46 15.75
N ALA A 315 6.72 5.23 15.40
CA ALA A 315 7.19 4.04 16.10
C ALA A 315 8.51 3.59 15.47
N PRO A 316 9.62 3.53 16.23
CA PRO A 316 10.89 3.11 15.67
C PRO A 316 10.85 1.63 15.29
N VAL A 317 11.46 1.30 14.16
CA VAL A 317 11.73 -0.08 13.75
C VAL A 317 13.24 -0.30 13.91
N PRO A 318 13.68 -1.22 14.81
CA PRO A 318 15.09 -1.56 14.94
C PRO A 318 15.68 -2.05 13.61
N ASN A 319 16.93 -1.71 13.34
CA ASN A 319 17.66 -2.16 12.14
C ASN A 319 16.94 -1.84 10.81
N LYS A 320 16.14 -0.77 10.78
CA LYS A 320 15.29 -0.39 9.63
C LYS A 320 16.05 -0.36 8.30
N ALA A 321 17.24 0.23 8.27
CA ALA A 321 18.03 0.37 7.05
C ALA A 321 18.60 -0.98 6.59
N GLU A 322 19.05 -1.81 7.53
CA GLU A 322 19.57 -3.16 7.30
C GLU A 322 18.47 -4.08 6.79
N LEU A 323 17.27 -4.03 7.38
CA LEU A 323 16.09 -4.76 6.93
C LEU A 323 15.70 -4.35 5.50
N ALA A 324 15.69 -3.05 5.19
CA ALA A 324 15.40 -2.57 3.83
C ALA A 324 16.42 -3.06 2.80
N LYS A 325 17.72 -3.08 3.16
CA LYS A 325 18.78 -3.62 2.30
C LYS A 325 18.66 -5.13 2.10
N LEU A 326 18.33 -5.87 3.17
CA LEU A 326 18.10 -7.31 3.08
C LEU A 326 16.94 -7.63 2.14
N TRP A 327 15.83 -6.90 2.27
CA TRP A 327 14.73 -6.98 1.30
C TRP A 327 15.22 -6.74 -0.13
N GLY A 328 15.93 -5.64 -0.37
CA GLY A 328 16.43 -5.29 -1.71
C GLY A 328 17.27 -6.40 -2.33
N LYS A 329 18.19 -6.98 -1.56
CA LYS A 329 19.03 -8.11 -2.01
C LYS A 329 18.21 -9.34 -2.39
N ILE A 330 17.23 -9.72 -1.55
CA ILE A 330 16.36 -10.87 -1.82
C ILE A 330 15.50 -10.58 -3.05
N ASN A 331 14.87 -9.42 -3.11
CA ASN A 331 14.03 -9.01 -4.23
C ASN A 331 14.81 -9.01 -5.55
N LEU A 332 16.08 -8.62 -5.56
CA LEU A 332 16.92 -8.60 -6.75
C LEU A 332 17.07 -10.00 -7.37
N LYS A 333 17.25 -11.04 -6.54
CA LYS A 333 17.29 -12.44 -7.00
C LYS A 333 15.99 -12.84 -7.72
N TYR A 334 14.83 -12.48 -7.18
CA TYR A 334 13.54 -12.76 -7.82
C TYR A 334 13.30 -11.91 -9.07
N ALA A 335 13.82 -10.68 -9.11
CA ALA A 335 13.78 -9.82 -10.28
C ALA A 335 14.63 -10.38 -11.43
N GLU A 336 15.78 -10.99 -11.14
CA GLU A 336 16.59 -11.69 -12.16
C GLU A 336 15.83 -12.83 -12.82
N GLU A 337 15.10 -13.63 -12.04
CA GLU A 337 14.27 -14.71 -12.58
C GLU A 337 13.16 -14.16 -13.47
N LEU A 338 12.45 -13.12 -13.01
CA LEU A 338 11.40 -12.48 -13.79
C LEU A 338 11.92 -11.83 -15.08
N ALA A 339 13.09 -11.19 -15.03
CA ALA A 339 13.75 -10.61 -16.19
C ALA A 339 14.12 -11.68 -17.24
N LYS A 340 14.68 -12.81 -16.80
CA LYS A 340 15.03 -13.94 -17.67
C LYS A 340 13.81 -14.53 -18.38
N GLU A 341 12.67 -14.65 -17.68
CA GLU A 341 11.41 -15.11 -18.29
C GLU A 341 10.89 -14.14 -19.36
N ALA A 342 11.15 -12.84 -19.19
CA ALA A 342 10.86 -11.81 -20.20
C ALA A 342 11.93 -11.73 -21.31
N GLY A 343 12.93 -12.62 -21.32
CA GLY A 343 14.01 -12.64 -22.32
C GLY A 343 14.99 -11.48 -22.21
N LYS A 344 15.16 -10.90 -21.01
CA LYS A 344 16.03 -9.76 -20.72
C LYS A 344 17.02 -10.06 -19.59
N GLU A 345 18.07 -9.26 -19.49
CA GLU A 345 18.99 -9.23 -18.35
C GLU A 345 18.76 -7.99 -17.47
N LEU A 346 19.19 -8.02 -16.20
CA LEU A 346 19.03 -6.87 -15.30
C LEU A 346 19.60 -5.56 -15.85
N ASN A 347 20.72 -5.64 -16.60
CA ASN A 347 21.36 -4.45 -17.16
C ASN A 347 20.46 -3.72 -18.16
N ASP A 348 19.55 -4.43 -18.83
CA ASP A 348 18.59 -3.84 -19.78
C ASP A 348 17.58 -2.90 -19.09
N PHE A 349 17.48 -2.96 -17.76
CA PHE A 349 16.54 -2.16 -16.98
C PHE A 349 17.15 -0.92 -16.35
N LYS A 350 18.49 -0.81 -16.30
CA LYS A 350 19.19 0.30 -15.63
C LYS A 350 18.86 1.65 -16.24
N GLU A 351 18.64 1.71 -17.55
CA GLU A 351 18.28 2.95 -18.23
C GLU A 351 16.98 3.56 -17.72
N ALA A 352 16.04 2.73 -17.22
CA ALA A 352 14.79 3.25 -16.65
C ALA A 352 14.99 4.02 -15.35
N LEU A 353 16.15 3.89 -14.68
CA LEU A 353 16.51 4.68 -13.51
C LEU A 353 17.14 6.03 -13.87
N ASN A 354 17.54 6.24 -15.13
CA ASN A 354 18.08 7.53 -15.59
C ASN A 354 16.99 8.58 -15.81
N ILE A 355 15.71 8.22 -15.67
CA ILE A 355 14.61 9.16 -15.73
C ILE A 355 14.68 10.12 -14.55
N SER A 356 14.60 11.43 -14.81
CA SER A 356 14.58 12.40 -13.72
C SER A 356 13.21 12.39 -13.04
N MET A 357 13.17 12.85 -11.79
CA MET A 357 11.89 13.06 -11.10
C MET A 357 11.01 14.09 -11.86
N GLY A 358 11.63 15.05 -12.56
CA GLY A 358 10.92 15.99 -13.42
C GLY A 358 10.24 15.31 -14.61
N ASP A 359 10.90 14.34 -15.25
CA ASP A 359 10.32 13.58 -16.38
C ASP A 359 9.15 12.70 -15.92
N ILE A 360 9.26 12.08 -14.75
CA ILE A 360 8.16 11.33 -14.12
C ILE A 360 6.98 12.27 -13.85
N MET A 361 7.24 13.43 -13.25
CA MET A 361 6.23 14.44 -12.92
C MET A 361 5.54 14.99 -14.18
N GLU A 362 6.26 15.23 -15.27
CA GLU A 362 5.70 15.64 -16.55
C GLU A 362 4.78 14.56 -17.15
N THR A 363 5.20 13.29 -17.07
CA THR A 363 4.37 12.17 -17.56
C THR A 363 3.12 11.95 -16.69
N MET A 364 3.23 12.21 -15.38
CA MET A 364 2.08 12.19 -14.46
C MET A 364 1.01 13.23 -14.84
N LYS A 365 1.41 14.42 -15.34
CA LYS A 365 0.44 15.42 -15.84
C LYS A 365 -0.46 14.84 -16.93
N HIS A 366 0.08 14.01 -17.82
CA HIS A 366 -0.68 13.40 -18.91
C HIS A 366 -1.61 12.27 -18.46
N SER A 367 -1.23 11.46 -17.47
CA SER A 367 -2.08 10.38 -16.93
C SER A 367 -3.25 10.92 -16.08
N ILE A 368 -3.06 12.09 -15.45
CA ILE A 368 -4.11 12.81 -14.71
C ILE A 368 -5.21 13.39 -15.63
N SER A 369 -4.97 13.52 -16.94
CA SER A 369 -5.98 13.96 -17.93
C SER A 369 -7.18 13.00 -18.11
N SER A 370 -7.17 11.85 -17.45
CA SER A 370 -8.30 10.91 -17.37
C SER A 370 -9.28 11.25 -16.24
N VAL A 371 -8.88 12.15 -15.33
CA VAL A 371 -9.74 12.66 -14.26
C VAL A 371 -10.45 13.91 -14.76
N PRO A 372 -11.78 14.05 -14.59
CA PRO A 372 -12.52 15.24 -15.01
C PRO A 372 -12.14 16.42 -14.10
N LEU A 373 -11.03 17.08 -14.43
CA LEU A 373 -10.62 18.36 -13.88
C LEU A 373 -11.15 19.48 -14.77
N SER A 374 -11.46 20.63 -14.18
CA SER A 374 -11.65 21.86 -14.93
C SER A 374 -10.35 22.25 -15.65
N LYS A 375 -10.47 23.09 -16.67
CA LYS A 375 -9.32 23.65 -17.40
C LYS A 375 -8.38 24.42 -16.47
N GLU A 376 -8.95 25.14 -15.50
CA GLU A 376 -8.20 25.92 -14.50
C GLU A 376 -7.44 25.00 -13.54
N GLU A 377 -8.07 23.94 -13.03
CA GLU A 377 -7.40 22.94 -12.19
C GLU A 377 -6.26 22.23 -12.93
N SER A 378 -6.47 21.89 -14.21
CA SER A 378 -5.45 21.26 -15.03
C SER A 378 -4.23 22.15 -15.24
N GLN A 379 -4.45 23.45 -15.45
CA GLN A 379 -3.37 24.44 -15.61
C GLN A 379 -2.60 24.65 -14.31
N ARG A 380 -3.30 24.81 -13.17
CA ARG A 380 -2.67 24.95 -11.84
C ARG A 380 -1.90 23.69 -11.45
N LEU A 381 -2.41 22.50 -11.78
CA LEU A 381 -1.68 21.26 -11.56
C LEU A 381 -0.35 21.25 -12.31
N ALA A 382 -0.35 21.68 -13.58
CA ALA A 382 0.88 21.76 -14.37
C ALA A 382 1.93 22.67 -13.72
N GLU A 383 1.50 23.80 -13.14
CA GLU A 383 2.36 24.75 -12.41
C GLU A 383 2.93 24.18 -11.10
N ILE A 384 2.19 23.33 -10.38
CA ILE A 384 2.69 22.69 -9.13
C ILE A 384 3.84 21.71 -9.42
N TYR A 385 3.81 21.10 -10.60
CA TYR A 385 4.76 20.07 -11.03
C TYR A 385 5.93 20.64 -11.87
N THR A 386 5.94 21.93 -12.22
CA THR A 386 7.09 22.68 -12.76
C THR A 386 7.83 23.40 -11.65
#